data_AF-A0A6J8B7R1-F1
#
_entry.id   AF-A0A6J8B7R1-F1
#
_cell.length_a   1.000
_cell.length_b   1.000
_cell.length_c   1.000
_cell.angle_alpha   90.00
_cell.angle_beta   90.00
_cell.angle_gamma   90.00
#
_symmetry.space_group_name_H-M   'P 1'
#
loop_
_entity.id
_entity.type
_entity.pdbx_description
1 polymer ?
#
loop_
_entity_poly.entity_id
_entity_poly.type
_entity_poly.pdbx_seq_one_letter_code
_entity_poly.pdbx_strand_id
1 'polypeptide(L)'
;MVKTGAAYMYVLKVTVKDSTSASTDIYRQPFGFRTVNKTNTQLLINNKPFYCHGVAKHEDYDLRGKGLDMVSVAKDFNILKWLGVNCFRTSHYPYAEEIMDQADQQGIVVIDESPAIGLLHANNYGNQTLTLHLQAMRELVSRDKNRPAVLAWSLANEPNSRFEMSGPYFQ
;
A
#
# COMPACT_ATOMS: atom_id res chain seq x y z
N MET A 1 12.03 2.14 -19.94
CA MET A 1 11.65 2.22 -18.52
C MET A 1 10.34 2.99 -18.42
N VAL A 2 9.40 2.59 -17.54
CA VAL A 2 8.14 3.33 -17.31
C VAL A 2 8.46 4.69 -16.71
N LYS A 3 7.91 5.75 -17.27
CA LYS A 3 7.84 7.05 -16.59
C LYS A 3 6.60 7.04 -15.68
N THR A 4 6.84 6.96 -14.39
CA THR A 4 5.87 7.27 -13.32
C THR A 4 5.63 8.77 -13.24
N GLY A 5 4.59 9.22 -12.54
CA GLY A 5 4.27 10.66 -12.40
C GLY A 5 3.24 11.23 -13.38
N ALA A 6 2.64 10.38 -14.23
CA ALA A 6 1.54 10.74 -15.14
C ALA A 6 0.32 9.83 -14.86
N ALA A 7 -0.24 9.95 -13.66
CA ALA A 7 -1.44 9.20 -13.30
C ALA A 7 -2.63 9.62 -14.17
N TYR A 8 -3.46 8.66 -14.53
CA TYR A 8 -4.75 8.90 -15.16
C TYR A 8 -5.81 8.12 -14.40
N MET A 9 -6.73 8.86 -13.77
CA MET A 9 -7.72 8.31 -12.87
C MET A 9 -9.12 8.38 -13.49
N TYR A 10 -9.88 7.31 -13.29
CA TYR A 10 -11.31 7.20 -13.58
C TYR A 10 -12.08 7.12 -12.26
N VAL A 11 -13.39 7.36 -12.31
CA VAL A 11 -14.28 7.18 -11.16
C VAL A 11 -15.33 6.13 -11.49
N LEU A 12 -15.29 5.00 -10.80
CA LEU A 12 -16.35 4.01 -10.83
C LEU A 12 -17.50 4.49 -9.93
N LYS A 13 -18.69 4.67 -10.50
CA LYS A 13 -19.92 4.95 -9.74
C LYS A 13 -20.74 3.66 -9.63
N VAL A 14 -20.84 3.12 -8.43
CA VAL A 14 -21.70 1.99 -8.09
C VAL A 14 -23.01 2.54 -7.55
N THR A 15 -24.14 2.02 -8.04
CA THR A 15 -25.47 2.44 -7.59
C THR A 15 -26.27 1.22 -7.21
N VAL A 16 -26.73 1.16 -5.95
CA VAL A 16 -27.62 0.13 -5.44
C VAL A 16 -29.01 0.73 -5.34
N LYS A 17 -29.98 0.08 -5.97
CA LYS A 17 -31.38 0.50 -5.95
C LYS A 17 -32.21 -0.58 -5.27
N ASP A 18 -33.06 -0.17 -4.36
CA ASP A 18 -34.11 -1.02 -3.83
C ASP A 18 -35.23 -1.14 -4.88
N SER A 19 -35.75 -2.35 -5.09
CA SER A 19 -36.89 -2.58 -6.00
C SER A 19 -38.23 -2.19 -5.38
N THR A 20 -38.26 -2.02 -4.05
CA THR A 20 -39.48 -1.80 -3.25
C THR A 20 -39.58 -0.40 -2.66
N SER A 21 -38.49 0.35 -2.61
CA SER A 21 -38.46 1.75 -2.16
C SER A 21 -37.75 2.65 -3.16
N ALA A 22 -38.02 3.95 -3.11
CA ALA A 22 -37.30 4.94 -3.93
C ALA A 22 -35.86 5.20 -3.44
N SER A 23 -35.38 4.47 -2.43
CA SER A 23 -34.05 4.67 -1.87
C SER A 23 -32.95 4.21 -2.85
N THR A 24 -31.86 4.95 -2.89
CA THR A 24 -30.71 4.66 -3.75
C THR A 24 -29.45 4.98 -2.97
N ASP A 25 -28.53 4.01 -2.90
CA ASP A 25 -27.19 4.21 -2.38
C ASP A 25 -26.19 4.35 -3.54
N ILE A 26 -25.23 5.25 -3.40
CA ILE A 26 -24.24 5.56 -4.43
C ILE A 26 -22.84 5.59 -3.82
N TYR A 27 -22.00 4.66 -4.25
CA TYR A 27 -20.58 4.64 -3.92
C TYR A 27 -19.73 5.09 -5.11
N ARG A 28 -18.68 5.87 -4.86
CA ARG A 28 -17.74 6.34 -5.89
C ARG A 28 -16.34 5.91 -5.52
N GLN A 29 -15.67 5.23 -6.45
CA GLN A 29 -14.33 4.71 -6.24
C GLN A 29 -13.39 5.19 -7.36
N PRO A 30 -12.41 6.05 -7.05
CA PRO A 30 -11.33 6.35 -7.98
C PRO A 30 -10.52 5.09 -8.30
N PHE A 31 -10.10 4.92 -9.56
CA PHE A 31 -9.22 3.84 -9.97
C PHE A 31 -8.40 4.22 -11.21
N GLY A 32 -7.34 3.46 -11.51
CA GLY A 32 -6.50 3.66 -12.69
C GLY A 32 -6.24 2.34 -13.41
N PHE A 33 -6.23 2.36 -14.75
CA PHE A 33 -5.89 1.18 -15.54
C PHE A 33 -4.38 0.98 -15.57
N ARG A 34 -3.92 -0.16 -15.06
CA ARG A 34 -2.56 -0.63 -15.26
C ARG A 34 -2.45 -2.15 -15.14
N THR A 35 -1.38 -2.71 -15.67
CA THR A 35 -0.96 -4.08 -15.40
C THR A 35 0.34 -4.09 -14.62
N VAL A 36 0.48 -5.05 -13.72
CA VAL A 36 1.74 -5.37 -13.03
C VAL A 36 2.10 -6.81 -13.36
N ASN A 37 3.29 -7.00 -13.90
CA ASN A 37 3.85 -8.29 -14.23
C ASN A 37 5.29 -8.38 -13.72
N LYS A 38 5.83 -9.59 -13.66
CA LYS A 38 7.25 -9.81 -13.41
C LYS A 38 7.84 -10.77 -14.43
N THR A 39 9.11 -10.58 -14.73
CA THR A 39 9.98 -11.61 -15.31
C THR A 39 10.83 -12.22 -14.19
N ASN A 40 11.80 -13.07 -14.53
CA ASN A 40 12.76 -13.58 -13.55
C ASN A 40 13.66 -12.48 -12.95
N THR A 41 13.81 -11.34 -13.64
CA THR A 41 14.78 -10.29 -13.27
C THR A 41 14.21 -8.88 -13.23
N GLN A 42 12.97 -8.67 -13.68
CA GLN A 42 12.38 -7.34 -13.80
C GLN A 42 10.94 -7.31 -13.33
N LEU A 43 10.57 -6.19 -12.72
CA LEU A 43 9.18 -5.80 -12.52
C LEU A 43 8.72 -4.97 -13.71
N LEU A 44 7.50 -5.22 -14.17
CA LEU A 44 6.91 -4.56 -15.32
C LEU A 44 5.63 -3.85 -14.89
N ILE A 45 5.47 -2.59 -15.28
CA ILE A 45 4.19 -1.87 -15.24
C ILE A 45 3.79 -1.56 -16.68
N ASN A 46 2.59 -1.95 -17.10
CA ASN A 46 2.12 -1.79 -18.48
C ASN A 46 3.11 -2.35 -19.51
N ASN A 47 3.62 -3.56 -19.24
CA ASN A 47 4.60 -4.30 -20.05
C ASN A 47 5.95 -3.59 -20.28
N LYS A 48 6.25 -2.57 -19.49
CA LYS A 48 7.52 -1.83 -19.56
C LYS A 48 8.28 -2.00 -18.24
N PRO A 49 9.62 -2.15 -18.26
CA PRO A 49 10.41 -2.27 -17.03
C PRO A 49 10.21 -1.08 -16.09
N PHE A 50 9.94 -1.39 -14.83
CA PHE A 50 9.85 -0.44 -13.73
C PHE A 50 11.08 -0.58 -12.84
N TYR A 51 11.70 0.55 -12.53
CA TYR A 51 12.78 0.64 -11.55
C TYR A 51 12.33 1.56 -10.43
N CYS A 52 12.39 1.04 -9.21
CA CYS A 52 11.93 1.74 -8.01
C CYS A 52 13.05 2.66 -7.51
N HIS A 53 12.92 3.96 -7.80
CA HIS A 53 13.67 5.04 -7.16
C HIS A 53 12.97 5.37 -5.85
N GLY A 54 13.21 4.53 -4.83
CA GLY A 54 12.37 4.44 -3.65
C GLY A 54 12.96 5.03 -2.39
N VAL A 55 12.07 5.37 -1.45
CA VAL A 55 12.39 5.70 -0.06
C VAL A 55 11.53 4.89 0.89
N ALA A 56 12.03 4.67 2.11
CA ALA A 56 11.18 4.35 3.24
C ALA A 56 10.70 5.66 3.86
N LYS A 57 9.44 5.72 4.25
CA LYS A 57 8.82 6.85 4.94
C LYS A 57 8.32 6.37 6.31
N HIS A 58 8.06 7.30 7.22
CA HIS A 58 7.14 7.08 8.34
C HIS A 58 6.10 8.20 8.36
N GLU A 59 4.95 7.93 8.96
CA GLU A 59 4.01 8.96 9.39
C GLU A 59 4.51 9.52 10.73
N ASP A 60 5.37 10.53 10.67
CA ASP A 60 5.98 11.15 11.84
C ASP A 60 6.25 12.64 11.58
N TYR A 61 5.86 13.49 12.52
CA TYR A 61 5.96 14.94 12.42
C TYR A 61 6.23 15.57 13.79
N ASP A 62 7.13 16.55 13.84
CA ASP A 62 7.64 17.17 15.08
C ASP A 62 6.56 17.61 16.07
N LEU A 63 5.46 18.21 15.60
CA LEU A 63 4.44 18.80 16.48
C LEU A 63 3.26 17.87 16.80
N ARG A 64 2.96 16.89 15.95
CA ARG A 64 1.75 16.06 16.05
C ARG A 64 2.02 14.55 16.09
N GLY A 65 3.29 14.16 16.11
CA GLY A 65 3.72 12.77 16.02
C GLY A 65 3.14 12.09 14.80
N LYS A 66 2.41 10.99 15.03
CA LYS A 66 1.78 10.17 13.98
C LYS A 66 0.43 10.70 13.47
N GLY A 67 -0.04 11.84 13.97
CA GLY A 67 -1.32 12.42 13.52
C GLY A 67 -1.27 12.87 12.06
N LEU A 68 -2.31 12.52 11.28
CA LEU A 68 -2.46 12.94 9.89
C LEU A 68 -2.60 14.47 9.78
N ASP A 69 -1.92 15.06 8.80
CA ASP A 69 -2.08 16.46 8.40
C ASP A 69 -1.86 16.60 6.89
N MET A 70 -2.88 17.10 6.20
CA MET A 70 -2.83 17.21 4.74
C MET A 70 -1.82 18.22 4.25
N VAL A 71 -1.46 19.23 5.06
CA VAL A 71 -0.39 20.20 4.68
C VAL A 71 0.96 19.50 4.66
N SER A 72 1.27 18.73 5.71
CA SER A 72 2.46 17.88 5.74
C SER A 72 2.48 16.83 4.63
N VAL A 73 1.36 16.15 4.36
CA VAL A 73 1.29 15.17 3.26
C VAL A 73 1.58 15.85 1.92
N ALA A 74 0.96 17.00 1.65
CA ALA A 74 1.23 17.76 0.43
C ALA A 74 2.71 18.17 0.33
N LYS A 75 3.32 18.61 1.43
CA LYS A 75 4.76 18.92 1.48
C LYS A 75 5.61 17.69 1.15
N ASP A 76 5.34 16.55 1.78
CA ASP A 76 6.10 15.32 1.58
C ASP A 76 6.07 14.89 0.11
N PHE A 77 4.88 14.86 -0.52
CA PHE A 77 4.76 14.49 -1.93
C PHE A 77 5.49 15.45 -2.89
N ASN A 78 5.47 16.76 -2.60
CA ASN A 78 6.25 17.73 -3.36
C ASN A 78 7.76 17.46 -3.26
N ILE A 79 8.25 17.12 -2.06
CA ILE A 79 9.65 16.74 -1.84
C ILE A 79 9.99 15.44 -2.57
N LEU A 80 9.14 14.41 -2.47
CA LEU A 80 9.34 13.14 -3.18
C LEU A 80 9.47 13.37 -4.68
N LYS A 81 8.57 14.16 -5.26
CA LYS A 81 8.60 14.51 -6.68
C LYS A 81 9.84 15.31 -7.06
N TRP A 82 10.24 16.28 -6.23
CA TRP A 82 11.45 17.09 -6.44
C TRP A 82 12.72 16.23 -6.44
N LEU A 83 12.79 15.22 -5.56
CA LEU A 83 13.89 14.25 -5.49
C LEU A 83 13.87 13.21 -6.62
N GLY A 84 12.83 13.18 -7.46
CA GLY A 84 12.66 12.16 -8.50
C GLY A 84 12.24 10.80 -7.95
N VAL A 85 11.73 10.74 -6.71
CA VAL A 85 11.20 9.50 -6.11
C VAL A 85 9.95 9.08 -6.86
N ASN A 86 9.87 7.80 -7.16
CA ASN A 86 8.72 7.22 -7.86
C ASN A 86 8.04 6.06 -7.12
N CYS A 87 8.59 5.67 -5.98
CA CYS A 87 7.99 4.66 -5.13
C CYS A 87 8.29 4.92 -3.65
N PHE A 88 7.43 4.44 -2.77
CA PHE A 88 7.75 4.32 -1.35
C PHE A 88 7.14 3.07 -0.75
N ARG A 89 7.66 2.68 0.43
CA ARG A 89 7.13 1.61 1.26
C ARG A 89 6.40 2.20 2.46
N THR A 90 5.22 1.69 2.82
CA THR A 90 4.47 2.11 4.01
C THR A 90 5.09 1.51 5.28
N SER A 91 6.37 1.81 5.51
CA SER A 91 7.13 1.29 6.64
C SER A 91 6.53 1.81 7.96
N HIS A 92 6.09 0.97 8.91
CA HIS A 92 5.95 -0.50 8.84
C HIS A 92 4.52 -0.90 9.23
N TYR A 93 3.54 -0.28 8.57
CA TYR A 93 2.13 -0.42 8.86
C TYR A 93 1.30 0.25 7.75
N PRO A 94 0.00 -0.11 7.61
CA PRO A 94 -0.90 0.56 6.69
C PRO A 94 -0.97 2.06 7.01
N TYR A 95 -0.72 2.90 6.02
CA TYR A 95 -0.81 4.36 6.20
C TYR A 95 -2.26 4.84 6.16
N ALA A 96 -2.45 6.11 6.54
CA ALA A 96 -3.70 6.83 6.30
C ALA A 96 -4.12 6.77 4.82
N GLU A 97 -5.42 6.59 4.57
CA GLU A 97 -5.98 6.42 3.23
C GLU A 97 -5.73 7.64 2.35
N GLU A 98 -5.67 8.84 2.93
CA GLU A 98 -5.41 10.10 2.24
C GLU A 98 -3.97 10.17 1.68
N ILE A 99 -3.00 9.52 2.31
CA ILE A 99 -1.63 9.41 1.78
C ILE A 99 -1.63 8.49 0.56
N MET A 100 -2.41 7.40 0.62
CA MET A 100 -2.57 6.47 -0.48
C MET A 100 -3.32 7.13 -1.66
N ASP A 101 -4.31 7.98 -1.38
CA ASP A 101 -5.02 8.78 -2.39
C ASP A 101 -4.05 9.72 -3.13
N GLN A 102 -3.10 10.33 -2.40
CA GLN A 102 -2.06 11.16 -3.01
C GLN A 102 -1.11 10.33 -3.89
N ALA A 103 -0.76 9.12 -3.47
CA ALA A 103 0.05 8.21 -4.29
C ALA A 103 -0.65 7.84 -5.60
N ASP A 104 -1.96 7.52 -5.52
CA ASP A 104 -2.80 7.23 -6.68
C ASP A 104 -2.86 8.43 -7.64
N GLN A 105 -3.15 9.64 -7.11
CA GLN A 105 -3.29 10.87 -7.90
C GLN A 105 -1.97 11.34 -8.52
N GLN A 106 -0.85 11.15 -7.83
CA GLN A 106 0.46 11.61 -8.30
C GLN A 106 1.23 10.55 -9.10
N GLY A 107 0.72 9.32 -9.16
CA GLY A 107 1.35 8.22 -9.88
C GLY A 107 2.68 7.80 -9.23
N ILE A 108 2.72 7.81 -7.90
CA ILE A 108 3.82 7.29 -7.08
C ILE A 108 3.44 5.89 -6.63
N VAL A 109 4.34 4.94 -6.84
CA VAL A 109 4.10 3.52 -6.60
C VAL A 109 4.28 3.17 -5.12
N VAL A 110 3.47 2.27 -4.58
CA VAL A 110 3.50 1.92 -3.15
C VAL A 110 3.76 0.43 -2.96
N ILE A 111 4.68 0.11 -2.06
CA ILE A 111 4.79 -1.21 -1.42
C ILE A 111 4.04 -1.11 -0.10
N ASP A 112 2.87 -1.74 -0.04
CA ASP A 112 1.96 -1.60 1.09
C ASP A 112 2.19 -2.69 2.12
N GLU A 113 2.37 -2.33 3.38
CA GLU A 113 2.95 -3.18 4.41
C GLU A 113 2.03 -3.42 5.59
N SER A 114 1.99 -4.68 6.04
CA SER A 114 1.35 -5.08 7.27
C SER A 114 2.09 -4.55 8.51
N PRO A 115 1.42 -4.40 9.67
CA PRO A 115 2.06 -3.97 10.90
C PRO A 115 2.93 -5.06 11.57
N ALA A 116 3.21 -6.17 10.88
CA ALA A 116 4.00 -7.28 11.43
C ALA A 116 5.48 -6.92 11.52
N ILE A 117 5.86 -6.32 12.65
CA ILE A 117 7.22 -6.06 13.07
C ILE A 117 7.55 -6.86 14.33
N GLY A 118 8.85 -6.99 14.66
CA GLY A 118 9.26 -7.56 15.94
C GLY A 118 9.14 -9.09 16.05
N LEU A 119 9.06 -9.81 14.93
CA LEU A 119 9.13 -11.28 14.87
C LEU A 119 10.58 -11.75 15.07
N LEU A 120 11.17 -11.45 16.23
CA LEU A 120 12.61 -11.62 16.51
C LEU A 120 12.94 -12.90 17.29
N HIS A 121 11.94 -13.50 17.93
CA HIS A 121 12.08 -14.69 18.78
C HIS A 121 11.16 -15.83 18.29
N ALA A 122 11.59 -17.06 18.53
CA ALA A 122 10.87 -18.28 18.16
C ALA A 122 9.41 -18.30 18.63
N ASN A 123 9.14 -17.80 19.85
CA ASN A 123 7.80 -17.72 20.42
C ASN A 123 6.89 -16.66 19.76
N ASN A 124 7.43 -15.76 18.94
CA ASN A 124 6.60 -14.79 18.19
C ASN A 124 5.84 -15.46 17.04
N TYR A 125 6.29 -16.61 16.54
CA TYR A 125 5.68 -17.35 15.42
C TYR A 125 4.55 -18.31 15.87
N GLY A 126 3.82 -17.96 16.94
CA GLY A 126 2.72 -18.77 17.47
C GLY A 126 1.39 -18.58 16.72
N ASN A 127 0.45 -19.50 16.92
CA ASN A 127 -0.88 -19.50 16.28
C ASN A 127 -1.68 -18.22 16.51
N GLN A 128 -1.59 -17.61 17.69
CA GLN A 128 -2.27 -16.36 17.98
C GLN A 128 -1.70 -15.21 17.14
N THR A 129 -0.37 -15.09 17.07
CA THR A 129 0.29 -14.08 16.22
C THR A 129 -0.03 -14.30 14.75
N LEU A 130 -0.04 -15.55 14.28
CA LEU A 130 -0.43 -15.87 12.91
C LEU A 130 -1.89 -15.46 12.62
N THR A 131 -2.81 -15.75 13.53
CA THR A 131 -4.22 -15.38 13.39
C THR A 131 -4.40 -13.87 13.24
N LEU A 132 -3.76 -13.09 14.13
CA LEU A 132 -3.82 -11.62 14.09
C LEU A 132 -3.13 -11.05 12.85
N HIS A 133 -1.99 -11.60 12.46
CA HIS A 133 -1.27 -11.17 11.26
C HIS A 133 -2.09 -11.45 9.98
N LEU A 134 -2.70 -12.63 9.86
CA LEU A 134 -3.60 -12.95 8.76
C LEU A 134 -4.81 -12.03 8.73
N GLN A 135 -5.37 -11.66 9.89
CA GLN A 135 -6.45 -10.68 9.97
C GLN A 135 -5.98 -9.32 9.44
N ALA A 136 -4.86 -8.79 9.92
CA ALA A 136 -4.30 -7.52 9.47
C ALA A 136 -4.02 -7.52 7.95
N MET A 137 -3.49 -8.62 7.41
CA MET A 137 -3.28 -8.78 5.96
C MET A 137 -4.59 -8.78 5.17
N ARG A 138 -5.63 -9.47 5.66
CA ARG A 138 -6.95 -9.48 5.00
C ARG A 138 -7.58 -8.09 4.99
N GLU A 139 -7.50 -7.36 6.09
CA GLU A 139 -8.04 -6.00 6.22
C GLU A 139 -7.28 -5.03 5.31
N LEU A 140 -5.94 -5.07 5.31
CA LEU A 140 -5.08 -4.27 4.43
C LEU A 140 -5.42 -4.49 2.96
N VAL A 141 -5.40 -5.75 2.50
CA VAL A 141 -5.70 -6.07 1.10
C VAL A 141 -7.16 -5.74 0.77
N SER A 142 -8.11 -5.97 1.68
CA SER A 142 -9.51 -5.65 1.44
C SER A 142 -9.72 -4.15 1.22
N ARG A 143 -9.03 -3.31 2.00
CA ARG A 143 -9.06 -1.84 1.91
C ARG A 143 -8.41 -1.36 0.61
N ASP A 144 -7.19 -1.82 0.32
CA ASP A 144 -6.34 -1.15 -0.68
C ASP A 144 -6.22 -1.88 -2.03
N LYS A 145 -6.82 -3.07 -2.21
CA LYS A 145 -6.75 -3.85 -3.47
C LYS A 145 -7.14 -3.10 -4.73
N ASN A 146 -7.95 -2.05 -4.60
CA ASN A 146 -8.44 -1.26 -5.72
C ASN A 146 -7.55 -0.04 -6.05
N ARG A 147 -6.49 0.20 -5.27
CA ARG A 147 -5.59 1.34 -5.44
C ARG A 147 -4.57 1.09 -6.56
N PRO A 148 -4.58 1.90 -7.64
CA PRO A 148 -3.60 1.73 -8.71
C PRO A 148 -2.15 1.97 -8.26
N ALA A 149 -1.89 2.72 -7.18
CA ALA A 149 -0.53 2.92 -6.67
C ALA A 149 0.08 1.64 -6.06
N VAL A 150 -0.74 0.74 -5.49
CA VAL A 150 -0.23 -0.42 -4.73
C VAL A 150 0.33 -1.50 -5.66
N LEU A 151 1.65 -1.66 -5.64
CA LEU A 151 2.39 -2.57 -6.50
C LEU A 151 2.59 -3.95 -5.88
N ALA A 152 2.85 -3.99 -4.58
CA ALA A 152 3.17 -5.20 -3.85
C ALA A 152 2.70 -5.07 -2.40
N TRP A 153 2.46 -6.23 -1.79
CA TRP A 153 2.09 -6.36 -0.39
C TRP A 153 3.29 -6.90 0.38
N SER A 154 3.74 -6.18 1.40
CA SER A 154 4.81 -6.61 2.29
C SER A 154 4.21 -7.27 3.53
N LEU A 155 4.60 -8.51 3.76
CA LEU A 155 4.05 -9.33 4.85
C LEU A 155 4.59 -8.89 6.20
N ALA A 156 5.87 -8.58 6.33
CA ALA A 156 6.48 -8.25 7.61
C ALA A 156 7.78 -7.45 7.41
N ASN A 157 8.16 -6.68 8.43
CA ASN A 157 9.48 -6.07 8.50
C ASN A 157 10.42 -6.88 9.40
N GLU A 158 11.61 -7.18 8.89
CA GLU A 158 12.72 -7.83 9.62
C GLU A 158 12.32 -9.05 10.48
N PRO A 159 11.52 -10.01 9.96
CA PRO A 159 11.30 -11.25 10.68
C PRO A 159 12.60 -12.05 10.76
N ASN A 160 12.86 -12.68 11.90
CA ASN A 160 13.97 -13.62 12.04
C ASN A 160 13.63 -14.94 11.34
N SER A 161 13.87 -14.98 10.03
CA SER A 161 13.60 -16.12 9.14
C SER A 161 14.55 -17.30 9.31
N ARG A 162 15.42 -17.31 10.33
CA ARG A 162 16.34 -18.41 10.62
C ARG A 162 15.71 -19.51 11.46
N PHE A 163 14.59 -19.22 12.13
CA PHE A 163 13.92 -20.20 12.94
C PHE A 163 13.11 -21.18 12.09
N GLU A 164 13.10 -22.46 12.48
CA GLU A 164 12.34 -23.52 11.78
C GLU A 164 10.84 -23.19 11.67
N MET A 165 10.24 -22.61 12.71
CA MET A 165 8.82 -22.22 12.69
C MET A 165 8.50 -21.05 11.76
N SER A 166 9.51 -20.31 11.26
CA SER A 166 9.26 -19.19 10.35
C SER A 166 8.78 -19.64 8.96
N GLY A 167 9.19 -20.82 8.49
CA GLY A 167 8.75 -21.39 7.21
C GLY A 167 7.23 -21.64 7.18
N PRO A 168 6.69 -22.49 8.08
CA PRO A 168 5.25 -22.72 8.18
C PRO A 168 4.42 -21.47 8.46
N TYR A 169 4.99 -20.46 9.13
CA TYR A 169 4.30 -19.22 9.45
C TYR A 169 4.02 -18.33 8.22
N PHE A 170 4.91 -18.32 7.22
CA PHE A 170 4.78 -17.50 6.00
C PHE A 170 4.32 -18.27 4.76
N GLN A 171 3.85 -19.51 4.94
CA GLN A 171 3.32 -20.35 3.86
C GLN A 171 1.86 -20.03 3.55
#